data_AF-A0ABD0QNL6-F1
#
_entry.id   AF-A0ABD0QNL6-F1
#
_cell.length_a   1.000
_cell.length_b   1.000
_cell.length_c   1.000
_cell.angle_alpha   90.00
_cell.angle_beta   90.00
_cell.angle_gamma   90.00
#
_symmetry.space_group_name_H-M   'P 1'
#
loop_
_entity.id
_entity.type
_entity.pdbx_description
1 polymer ?
#
loop_
_entity_poly.entity_id
_entity_poly.type
_entity_poly.pdbx_seq_one_letter_code
_entity_poly.pdbx_strand_id
1 'polypeptide(L)' 'LYHILLILTDGVVTDMADTREAIVRASYQPMSIIIVGVGNADFTDMQILDGDDGVLRSPKGEPVLRDIVQFVPFRDFKT' A
#
# COMPACT_ATOMS: atom_id res chain seq x y z
N LEU A 1 -13.12 14.73 9.31
CA LEU A 1 -12.86 13.36 9.80
C LEU A 1 -11.58 12.85 9.15
N TYR A 2 -10.78 12.07 9.86
CA TYR A 2 -9.62 11.38 9.31
C TYR A 2 -9.79 9.88 9.53
N HIS A 3 -9.50 9.06 8.52
CA HIS A 3 -9.69 7.61 8.60
C HIS A 3 -8.38 6.86 8.45
N ILE A 4 -8.26 5.72 9.14
CA ILE A 4 -7.17 4.78 8.95
C ILE A 4 -7.80 3.47 8.50
N LEU A 5 -7.39 3.00 7.31
CA LEU A 5 -7.76 1.70 6.78
C LEU A 5 -6.63 0.71 7.10
N LEU A 6 -6.92 -0.32 7.89
CA LEU A 6 -6.00 -1.42 8.15
C LEU A 6 -6.39 -2.62 7.27
N ILE A 7 -5.45 -3.12 6.49
CA ILE A 7 -5.60 -4.31 5.64
C ILE A 7 -4.67 -5.40 6.18
N LEU A 8 -5.22 -6.58 6.44
CA LEU A 8 -4.46 -7.77 6.80
C LEU A 8 -4.54 -8.76 5.63
N THR A 9 -3.39 -9.22 5.14
CA THR A 9 -3.33 -10.17 4.01
C THR A 9 -2.24 -11.21 4.24
N ASP A 10 -2.48 -12.46 3.86
CA ASP A 10 -1.48 -13.53 3.83
C ASP A 10 -0.91 -13.79 2.43
N GLY A 11 -1.37 -13.01 1.44
CA GLY A 11 -0.95 -13.08 0.04
C GLY A 11 -0.66 -11.71 -0.58
N VAL A 12 -0.22 -11.74 -1.82
CA VAL A 12 0.11 -10.54 -2.62
C VAL A 12 -1.11 -9.98 -3.33
N VAL A 13 -1.07 -8.68 -3.61
CA VAL A 13 -2.02 -8.02 -4.51
C VAL A 13 -1.88 -8.61 -5.91
N THR A 14 -2.97 -9.15 -6.45
CA THR A 14 -3.04 -9.67 -7.82
C THR A 14 -3.16 -8.55 -8.85
N ASP A 15 -3.96 -7.53 -8.53
CA ASP A 15 -4.32 -6.46 -9.47
C ASP A 15 -3.62 -5.14 -9.09
N MET A 16 -2.31 -5.11 -9.34
CA MET A 16 -1.45 -3.99 -8.97
C MET A 16 -1.84 -2.68 -9.67
N ALA A 17 -2.31 -2.75 -10.92
CA ALA A 17 -2.73 -1.58 -11.69
C ALA A 17 -3.94 -0.88 -11.05
N ASP A 18 -4.97 -1.65 -10.71
CA ASP A 18 -6.19 -1.13 -10.09
C ASP A 18 -5.95 -0.66 -8.66
N THR A 19 -5.08 -1.37 -7.92
CA THR A 19 -4.67 -0.98 -6.57
C THR A 19 -3.96 0.37 -6.58
N ARG A 20 -3.03 0.59 -7.51
CA ARG A 20 -2.34 1.88 -7.68
C ARG A 20 -3.30 3.01 -8.04
N GLU A 21 -4.24 2.77 -8.95
CA GLU A 21 -5.28 3.75 -9.31
C GLU A 21 -6.14 4.11 -8.08
N ALA A 22 -6.55 3.12 -7.28
CA ALA A 22 -7.32 3.34 -6.07
C ALA A 22 -6.55 4.15 -5.02
N ILE A 23 -5.27 3.85 -4.81
CA ILE A 23 -4.39 4.60 -3.89
C ILE A 23 -4.24 6.06 -4.35
N VAL A 24 -3.98 6.30 -5.63
CA VAL A 24 -3.89 7.67 -6.17
C VAL A 24 -5.18 8.44 -5.91
N ARG A 25 -6.35 7.85 -6.14
CA ARG A 25 -7.64 8.49 -5.83
C ARG A 25 -7.84 8.72 -4.33
N ALA A 26 -7.45 7.76 -3.49
CA ALA A 26 -7.54 7.86 -2.04
C ALA A 26 -6.60 8.94 -1.46
N SER A 27 -5.49 9.25 -2.13
CA SER A 27 -4.54 10.28 -1.68
C SER A 27 -5.15 11.69 -1.55
N TYR A 28 -6.24 11.96 -2.30
CA TYR A 28 -7.02 13.20 -2.23
C TYR A 28 -8.02 13.24 -1.07
N GLN A 29 -8.23 12.13 -0.38
CA GLN A 29 -9.15 12.02 0.77
C GLN A 29 -8.37 12.10 2.08
N PRO A 30 -8.99 12.51 3.20
CA PRO A 30 -8.36 12.53 4.52
C PRO A 30 -8.29 11.10 5.12
N MET A 31 -7.42 10.26 4.55
CA MET A 31 -7.18 8.91 5.06
C MET A 31 -5.72 8.44 4.93
N SER A 32 -5.37 7.41 5.69
CA SER A 32 -4.15 6.59 5.58
C SER A 32 -4.52 5.11 5.44
N ILE A 33 -3.64 4.33 4.81
CA ILE A 33 -3.77 2.89 4.59
C ILE A 33 -2.54 2.21 5.19
N ILE A 34 -2.77 1.20 6.03
CA ILE A 34 -1.71 0.35 6.58
C ILE A 34 -1.98 -1.07 6.09
N ILE A 35 -1.02 -1.67 5.41
CA ILE A 35 -1.11 -3.03 4.91
C ILE A 35 -0.14 -3.89 5.70
N VAL A 36 -0.66 -4.91 6.38
CA VAL A 36 0.14 -5.86 7.15
C VAL A 36 0.12 -7.22 6.47
N GLY A 37 1.29 -7.64 6.00
CA GLY A 37 1.50 -8.98 5.45
C GLY A 37 1.74 -10.00 6.55
N VAL A 38 0.87 -10.99 6.69
CA VAL A 38 1.02 -12.11 7.64
C VAL A 38 1.46 -13.38 6.91
N GLY A 39 2.09 -14.31 7.63
CA GLY A 39 2.58 -15.55 7.02
C GLY A 39 3.87 -15.36 6.20
N ASN A 40 4.08 -16.28 5.25
CA ASN A 40 5.38 -16.51 4.60
C ASN A 40 5.39 -16.24 3.08
N ALA A 41 4.36 -15.59 2.52
CA ALA A 41 4.31 -15.26 1.09
C ALA A 41 5.49 -14.37 0.63
N ASP A 42 5.79 -14.31 -0.66
CA ASP A 42 6.75 -13.33 -1.16
C ASP A 42 6.08 -11.96 -1.25
N PHE A 43 6.50 -10.98 -0.46
CA PHE A 43 5.89 -9.65 -0.43
C PHE A 43 6.68 -8.58 -1.21
N THR A 44 7.63 -8.99 -2.05
CA THR A 44 8.47 -8.06 -2.82
C THR A 44 7.64 -7.04 -3.61
N ASP A 45 6.56 -7.49 -4.27
CA ASP A 45 5.67 -6.59 -5.03
C ASP A 45 4.87 -5.61 -4.16
N MET A 46 4.65 -5.94 -2.89
CA MET A 46 3.92 -5.08 -1.96
C MET A 46 4.75 -3.89 -1.49
N GLN A 47 6.09 -3.98 -1.55
CA GLN A 47 6.98 -2.87 -1.26
C GLN A 47 6.83 -1.73 -2.28
N ILE A 48 6.40 -2.04 -3.51
CA ILE A 48 6.13 -1.03 -4.56
C ILE A 48 4.96 -0.12 -4.16
N LEU A 49 4.07 -0.60 -3.29
CA LEU A 49 2.95 0.19 -2.78
C LEU A 49 3.35 1.14 -1.65
N ASP A 50 4.50 0.90 -1.04
CA ASP A 50 5.05 1.75 0.02
C ASP A 50 5.60 3.06 -0.60
N GLY A 51 5.35 4.18 0.06
CA GLY A 51 5.78 5.49 -0.45
C GLY A 51 7.24 5.83 -0.17
N ASP A 52 7.95 5.00 0.61
CA ASP A 52 9.33 5.21 1.01
C ASP A 52 10.34 5.13 -0.15
N ASP A 53 10.08 4.30 -1.18
CA ASP A 53 10.97 4.08 -2.33
C ASP A 53 10.70 5.01 -3.52
N GLY A 54 9.74 5.94 -3.39
CA GLY A 54 9.45 6.96 -4.38
C GLY A 54 7.97 7.26 -4.55
N VAL A 55 7.67 8.19 -5.45
CA VAL A 55 6.29 8.63 -5.68
C VAL A 55 5.52 7.57 -6.45
N LEU A 56 4.58 6.90 -5.78
CA LEU A 56 3.64 5.98 -6.41
C LEU A 56 2.82 6.73 -7.49
N ARG A 57 2.70 6.09 -8.65
CA ARG A 57 1.94 6.63 -9.79
C ARG A 57 0.82 5.68 -10.19
N SER A 58 -0.26 6.18 -10.76
CA SER A 58 -1.25 5.35 -11.44
C SER A 58 -0.68 4.74 -12.72
N PRO A 59 -1.34 3.74 -13.33
CA PRO A 59 -0.98 3.24 -14.66
C PRO A 59 -0.97 4.33 -15.75
N LYS A 60 -1.67 5.45 -15.54
CA LYS A 60 -1.71 6.61 -16.43
C LYS A 60 -0.56 7.61 -16.17
N GLY A 61 0.28 7.35 -15.17
CA GLY A 61 1.41 8.19 -14.79
C GLY A 61 1.11 9.29 -13.76
N GLU A 62 -0.14 9.36 -13.29
CA GLU A 62 -0.57 10.37 -12.31
C GLU A 62 0.03 10.04 -10.93
N PRO A 63 0.76 10.97 -10.29
CA PRO A 63 1.33 10.73 -8.97
C PRO A 63 0.27 10.80 -7.86
N VAL A 64 0.53 10.12 -6.74
CA VAL A 64 -0.19 10.38 -5.49
C VAL A 64 -0.01 11.84 -5.05
N LEU A 65 -1.06 12.43 -4.45
CA LEU A 65 -1.00 13.80 -3.90
C LEU A 65 -0.09 13.87 -2.67
N ARG A 66 -0.14 12.82 -1.85
CA ARG A 66 0.64 12.62 -0.64
C ARG A 66 0.81 11.13 -0.44
N ASP A 67 1.88 10.77 0.23
CA ASP A 67 2.04 9.39 0.65
C ASP A 67 1.00 9.04 1.73
N ILE A 68 0.32 7.91 1.53
CA ILE A 68 -0.75 7.44 2.41
C ILE A 68 -0.65 5.94 2.72
N VAL A 69 0.31 5.21 2.15
CA VAL A 69 0.38 3.75 2.27
C VAL A 69 1.67 3.39 3.00
N GLN A 70 1.54 2.57 4.05
CA GLN A 70 2.67 1.86 4.63
C GLN A 70 2.46 0.35 4.46
N PHE A 71 3.48 -0.35 3.97
CA PHE A 71 3.50 -1.80 3.97
C PHE A 71 4.41 -2.35 5.08
N VAL A 72 3.91 -3.31 5.85
CA VAL A 72 4.68 -3.96 6.93
C VAL A 72 4.54 -5.49 6.86
N PRO A 73 5.61 -6.23 6.55
CA PRO A 73 5.63 -7.68 6.74
C PRO A 73 5.71 -8.01 8.24
N PHE A 74 4.64 -8.55 8.81
CA PHE A 74 4.55 -8.84 10.25
C PHE A 74 5.63 -9.81 10.74
N ARG A 75 6.13 -10.69 9.85
CA ARG A 75 7.17 -11.68 10.18
C ARG A 75 8.46 -11.03 10.68
N ASP A 76 8.77 -9.81 10.24
CA ASP A 76 10.01 -9.11 10.56
C ASP A 76 10.02 -8.59 12.01
N PHE A 77 8.87 -8.61 12.67
CA PHE A 77 8.67 -8.17 14.05
C PHE A 77 8.32 -9.32 15.00
N LYS A 78 8.30 -10.55 14.49
CA LYS A 78 8.04 -11.73 15.31
C LYS A 78 9.30 -12.03 16.14
N THR A 79 9.15 -11.97 17.47
CA THR A 79 10.20 -12.28 18.44
C THR A 79 10.43 -13.78 18.54
#